data_AF-A0A7X1LIF5-F1
#
_entry.id   AF-A0A7X1LIF5-F1
#
_cell.length_a   1.000
_cell.length_b   1.000
_cell.length_c   1.000
_cell.angle_alpha   90.00
_cell.angle_beta   90.00
_cell.angle_gamma   90.00
#
_symmetry.space_group_name_H-M   'P 1'
#
loop_
_entity.id
_entity.type
_entity.pdbx_description
1 polymer ?
#
loop_
_entity_poly.entity_id
_entity_poly.type
_entity_poly.pdbx_seq_one_letter_code
_entity_poly.pdbx_strand_id
1 'polypeptide(L)'
;MKEYIYLRKDKAIKGIAEVLGTSQEAIPNYDEYYEGNAVEYYSDNIPAWITYDIDLNTIREATIQELYDRGKYILQENQYLKNGIVKEIPLMPDGLIKGKFNFETDKWEDVATLEDRILNCENLILQKINELKLYQDSGFEGSLKVQNLKQEIEDLKQKYLDLNHELALQIENKVKELI
;
A
#
# COMPACT_ATOMS: atom_id res chain seq x y z
N MET A 1 23.29 25.28 -18.64
CA MET A 1 23.44 25.57 -20.07
C MET A 1 23.38 24.23 -20.74
N LYS A 2 22.42 24.03 -21.66
CA LYS A 2 22.19 22.72 -22.26
C LYS A 2 23.36 22.36 -23.14
N GLU A 3 23.76 21.11 -23.06
CA GLU A 3 24.83 20.55 -23.87
C GLU A 3 24.42 19.19 -24.43
N TYR A 4 25.10 18.79 -25.50
CA TYR A 4 25.01 17.45 -26.05
C TYR A 4 25.85 16.52 -25.19
N ILE A 5 25.20 15.48 -24.66
CA ILE A 5 25.80 14.48 -23.80
C ILE A 5 25.76 13.16 -24.55
N TYR A 6 26.93 12.55 -24.74
CA TYR A 6 27.08 11.27 -25.42
C TYR A 6 27.27 10.18 -24.38
N LEU A 7 26.35 9.23 -24.36
CA LEU A 7 26.31 8.14 -23.37
C LEU A 7 26.64 6.82 -24.04
N ARG A 8 27.32 5.91 -23.32
CA ARG A 8 27.59 4.57 -23.84
C ARG A 8 26.28 3.78 -23.98
N LYS A 9 25.95 3.39 -25.21
CA LYS A 9 24.67 2.80 -25.60
C LYS A 9 24.36 1.49 -24.86
N ASP A 10 25.32 0.58 -24.76
CA ASP A 10 25.14 -0.71 -24.07
C ASP A 10 24.89 -0.55 -22.55
N LYS A 11 25.39 0.54 -21.96
CA LYS A 11 25.15 0.92 -20.56
C LYS A 11 23.81 1.62 -20.41
N ALA A 12 23.48 2.54 -21.30
CA ALA A 12 22.20 3.25 -21.31
C ALA A 12 21.02 2.27 -21.42
N ILE A 13 21.13 1.23 -22.26
CA ILE A 13 20.16 0.14 -22.37
C ILE A 13 19.94 -0.57 -21.02
N LYS A 14 20.99 -0.65 -20.17
CA LYS A 14 20.93 -1.23 -18.82
C LYS A 14 20.50 -0.22 -17.75
N GLY A 15 20.10 0.99 -18.14
CA GLY A 15 19.72 2.07 -17.24
C GLY A 15 20.89 2.74 -16.53
N ILE A 16 22.12 2.59 -17.06
CA ILE A 16 23.34 3.16 -16.48
C ILE A 16 23.80 4.33 -17.36
N ALA A 17 23.89 5.52 -16.76
CA ALA A 17 24.40 6.70 -17.44
C ALA A 17 25.93 6.72 -17.39
N GLU A 18 26.58 6.14 -18.39
CA GLU A 18 28.03 6.24 -18.56
C GLU A 18 28.36 7.25 -19.66
N VAL A 19 28.94 8.39 -19.29
CA VAL A 19 29.25 9.50 -20.21
C VAL A 19 30.55 9.21 -20.96
N LEU A 20 30.49 9.30 -22.28
CA LEU A 20 31.64 9.25 -23.19
C LEU A 20 32.21 10.64 -23.48
N GLY A 21 31.36 11.66 -23.50
CA GLY A 21 31.76 13.05 -23.69
C GLY A 21 30.58 14.02 -23.63
N THR A 22 30.88 15.31 -23.51
CA THR A 22 29.91 16.40 -23.61
C THR A 22 30.40 17.49 -24.56
N SER A 23 29.48 18.21 -25.19
CA SER A 23 29.79 19.28 -26.15
C SER A 23 28.71 20.34 -26.18
N GLN A 24 29.09 21.61 -26.33
CA GLN A 24 28.15 22.72 -26.50
C GLN A 24 27.45 22.69 -27.86
N GLU A 25 28.08 22.08 -28.87
CA GLU A 25 27.54 21.90 -30.22
C GLU A 25 27.39 20.41 -30.55
N ALA A 26 26.38 20.06 -31.36
CA ALA A 26 26.18 18.68 -31.79
C ALA A 26 27.39 18.21 -32.60
N ILE A 27 27.87 17.00 -32.31
CA ILE A 27 28.88 16.33 -33.14
C ILE A 27 28.17 15.81 -34.40
N PRO A 28 28.52 16.31 -35.60
CA PRO A 28 27.97 15.76 -36.84
C PRO A 28 28.33 14.28 -36.97
N ASN A 29 27.35 13.44 -37.32
CA ASN A 29 27.52 11.98 -37.40
C ASN A 29 28.15 11.36 -36.13
N TYR A 30 27.71 11.79 -34.94
CA TYR A 30 28.23 11.26 -33.68
C TYR A 30 28.20 9.72 -33.61
N ASP A 31 27.23 9.09 -34.27
CA ASP A 31 27.11 7.64 -34.35
C ASP A 31 28.36 7.01 -35.00
N GLU A 32 28.85 7.57 -36.12
CA GLU A 32 30.11 7.13 -36.75
C GLU A 32 31.32 7.46 -35.86
N TYR A 33 31.35 8.66 -35.27
CA TYR A 33 32.44 9.10 -34.40
C TYR A 33 32.65 8.17 -33.19
N TYR A 34 31.55 7.62 -32.66
CA TYR A 34 31.56 6.66 -31.56
C TYR A 34 31.35 5.20 -32.00
N GLU A 35 31.48 4.90 -33.30
CA GLU A 35 31.37 3.55 -33.87
C GLU A 35 30.06 2.82 -33.50
N GLY A 36 28.93 3.53 -33.46
CA GLY A 36 27.61 3.01 -33.11
C GLY A 36 27.39 2.78 -31.61
N ASN A 37 28.37 3.11 -30.77
CA ASN A 37 28.35 2.81 -29.33
C ASN A 37 27.83 3.97 -28.47
N ALA A 38 27.40 5.07 -29.07
CA ALA A 38 26.89 6.23 -28.35
C ALA A 38 25.38 6.43 -28.55
N VAL A 39 24.78 7.10 -27.56
CA VAL A 39 23.45 7.66 -27.61
C VAL A 39 23.58 9.15 -27.29
N GLU A 40 23.01 10.01 -28.13
CA GLU A 40 22.99 11.45 -27.91
C GLU A 40 21.81 11.85 -27.01
N TYR A 41 22.08 12.73 -26.06
CA TYR A 41 21.09 13.31 -25.16
C TYR A 41 21.37 14.80 -24.94
N TYR A 42 20.41 15.66 -25.27
CA TYR A 42 20.57 17.10 -25.15
C TYR A 42 19.88 17.64 -23.89
N SER A 43 20.67 18.03 -22.88
CA SER A 43 20.15 18.46 -21.59
C SER A 43 21.17 19.31 -20.80
N ASP A 44 20.70 19.96 -19.75
CA ASP A 44 21.56 20.63 -18.77
C ASP A 44 22.20 19.64 -17.79
N ASN A 45 21.55 18.50 -17.54
CA ASN A 45 22.00 17.47 -16.61
C ASN A 45 21.47 16.09 -17.02
N ILE A 46 22.16 15.05 -16.59
CA ILE A 46 21.73 13.66 -16.75
C ILE A 46 20.84 13.28 -15.56
N PRO A 47 19.66 12.66 -15.77
CA PRO A 47 18.84 12.15 -14.69
C PRO A 47 19.62 11.16 -13.81
N ALA A 48 19.33 11.13 -12.50
CA ALA A 48 19.95 10.18 -11.58
C ALA A 48 19.70 8.72 -11.99
N TRP A 49 18.55 8.47 -12.61
CA TRP A 49 18.19 7.18 -13.18
C TRP A 49 17.63 7.36 -14.58
N ILE A 50 18.13 6.55 -15.51
CA ILE A 50 17.79 6.67 -16.92
C ILE A 50 17.12 5.41 -17.46
N THR A 51 16.37 5.58 -18.54
CA THR A 51 15.88 4.50 -19.40
C THR A 51 16.19 4.86 -20.84
N TYR A 52 16.71 3.88 -21.58
CA TYR A 52 16.92 4.02 -23.02
C TYR A 52 15.58 3.98 -23.76
N ASP A 53 15.34 4.98 -24.60
CA ASP A 53 14.22 5.07 -25.51
C ASP A 53 14.68 4.58 -26.89
N ILE A 54 14.21 3.40 -27.28
CA ILE A 54 14.63 2.75 -28.53
C ILE A 54 14.06 3.44 -29.77
N ASP A 55 12.86 4.02 -29.66
CA ASP A 55 12.16 4.65 -30.79
C ASP A 55 12.83 5.98 -31.15
N LEU A 56 13.26 6.73 -30.14
CA LEU A 56 13.94 8.01 -30.29
C LEU A 56 15.47 7.87 -30.32
N ASN A 57 16.01 6.67 -30.07
CA ASN A 57 17.45 6.41 -29.89
C ASN A 57 18.10 7.45 -28.96
N THR A 58 17.47 7.69 -27.80
CA THR A 58 17.96 8.61 -26.77
C THR A 58 17.74 8.03 -25.37
N ILE A 59 18.03 8.79 -24.33
CA ILE A 59 17.64 8.44 -22.97
C ILE A 59 16.56 9.38 -22.46
N ARG A 60 15.81 8.90 -21.47
CA ARG A 60 14.92 9.71 -20.64
C ARG A 60 15.10 9.35 -19.18
N GLU A 61 14.51 10.14 -18.31
CA GLU A 61 14.36 9.77 -16.91
C GLU A 61 13.56 8.46 -16.77
N ALA A 62 14.01 7.58 -15.89
CA ALA A 62 13.33 6.33 -15.60
C ALA A 62 12.01 6.61 -14.86
N THR A 63 10.95 5.89 -15.22
CA THR A 63 9.69 5.98 -14.47
C THR A 63 9.82 5.26 -13.13
N ILE A 64 8.96 5.61 -12.16
CA ILE A 64 8.92 4.91 -10.88
C ILE A 64 8.66 3.41 -11.08
N GLN A 65 7.82 3.03 -12.04
CA GLN A 65 7.57 1.63 -12.40
C GLN A 65 8.87 0.92 -12.78
N GLU A 66 9.66 1.52 -13.68
CA GLU A 66 10.93 0.95 -14.11
C GLU A 66 11.94 0.86 -12.96
N LEU A 67 11.96 1.84 -12.06
CA LEU A 67 12.82 1.81 -10.87
C LEU A 67 12.40 0.71 -9.89
N TYR A 68 11.09 0.53 -9.69
CA TYR A 68 10.55 -0.53 -8.84
C TYR A 68 10.85 -1.92 -9.41
N ASP A 69 10.60 -2.12 -10.71
CA ASP A 69 10.85 -3.39 -11.40
C ASP A 69 12.34 -3.79 -11.39
N ARG A 70 13.24 -2.79 -11.38
CA ARG A 70 14.70 -2.98 -11.25
C ARG A 70 15.18 -3.11 -9.79
N GLY A 71 14.28 -3.06 -8.80
CA GLY A 71 14.62 -3.08 -7.38
C GLY A 71 15.43 -1.87 -6.91
N LYS A 72 15.36 -0.75 -7.64
CA LYS A 72 16.02 0.53 -7.30
C LYS A 72 15.10 1.46 -6.53
N TYR A 73 13.80 1.21 -6.58
CA TYR A 73 12.80 1.88 -5.74
C TYR A 73 12.19 0.87 -4.78
N ILE A 74 12.18 1.19 -3.48
CA ILE A 74 11.61 0.36 -2.42
C ILE A 74 10.39 1.09 -1.88
N LEU A 75 9.22 0.46 -1.96
CA LEU A 75 7.99 0.98 -1.38
C LEU A 75 8.07 0.93 0.15
N GLN A 76 7.48 1.92 0.81
CA GLN A 76 7.25 1.86 2.26
C GLN A 76 6.14 0.85 2.58
N GLU A 77 6.05 0.40 3.83
CA GLU A 77 5.09 -0.63 4.26
C GLU A 77 3.62 -0.28 3.97
N ASN A 78 3.28 1.01 4.01
CA ASN A 78 1.95 1.54 3.74
C ASN A 78 1.79 2.03 2.29
N GLN A 79 2.66 1.65 1.36
CA GLN A 79 2.61 2.09 -0.03
C GLN A 79 2.45 0.93 -1.00
N TYR A 80 1.83 1.20 -2.13
CA TYR A 80 1.72 0.27 -3.24
C TYR A 80 1.87 1.00 -4.57
N LEU A 81 2.30 0.27 -5.58
CA LEU A 81 2.45 0.79 -6.93
C LEU A 81 1.26 0.36 -7.77
N LYS A 82 0.59 1.33 -8.41
CA LYS A 82 -0.52 1.08 -9.32
C LYS A 82 -0.42 1.99 -10.53
N ASN A 83 -0.33 1.40 -11.71
CA ASN A 83 -0.17 2.12 -12.98
C ASN A 83 1.03 3.09 -12.97
N GLY A 84 2.17 2.67 -12.40
CA GLY A 84 3.37 3.49 -12.28
C GLY A 84 3.29 4.65 -11.29
N ILE A 85 2.22 4.75 -10.50
CA ILE A 85 2.03 5.77 -9.48
C ILE A 85 2.10 5.10 -8.10
N VAL A 86 2.92 5.66 -7.21
CA VAL A 86 2.94 5.27 -5.80
C VAL A 86 1.72 5.83 -5.11
N LYS A 87 0.98 4.95 -4.45
CA LYS A 87 -0.18 5.29 -3.65
C LYS A 87 0.04 4.84 -2.21
N GLU A 88 -0.56 5.57 -1.29
CA GLU A 88 -0.63 5.15 0.11
C GLU A 88 -1.87 4.30 0.34
N ILE A 89 -1.73 3.27 1.18
CA ILE A 89 -2.84 2.47 1.68
C ILE A 89 -3.65 3.38 2.62
N PRO A 90 -4.94 3.63 2.34
CA PRO A 90 -5.77 4.43 3.21
C PRO A 90 -5.94 3.75 4.57
N LEU A 91 -6.15 4.55 5.62
CA LEU A 91 -6.48 4.02 6.94
C LEU A 91 -7.68 3.06 6.85
N MET A 92 -7.62 1.99 7.63
CA MET A 92 -8.71 1.04 7.73
C MET A 92 -9.95 1.75 8.30
N PRO A 93 -11.12 1.68 7.64
CA PRO A 93 -12.35 2.28 8.12
C PRO A 93 -12.74 1.82 9.53
N ASP A 94 -13.30 2.74 10.30
CA ASP A 94 -13.90 2.44 11.60
C ASP A 94 -15.04 1.43 11.43
N GLY A 95 -14.94 0.30 12.14
CA GLY A 95 -15.94 -0.78 12.11
C GLY A 95 -15.46 -2.07 11.45
N LEU A 96 -14.38 -2.04 10.67
CA LEU A 96 -13.71 -3.28 10.26
C LEU A 96 -12.93 -3.84 11.44
N ILE A 97 -13.25 -5.08 11.81
CA ILE A 97 -12.52 -5.81 12.85
C ILE A 97 -11.19 -6.32 12.29
N LYS A 98 -11.22 -6.79 11.04
CA LYS A 98 -10.05 -7.30 10.34
C LYS A 98 -10.22 -7.00 8.86
N GLY A 99 -9.43 -6.07 8.37
CA GLY A 99 -9.44 -5.67 6.97
C GLY A 99 -8.29 -6.29 6.18
N LYS A 100 -8.54 -6.56 4.90
CA LYS A 100 -7.49 -6.73 3.90
C LYS A 100 -7.68 -5.68 2.81
N PHE A 101 -6.65 -4.88 2.51
CA PHE A 101 -6.74 -3.92 1.42
C PHE A 101 -6.55 -4.63 0.07
N ASN A 102 -7.50 -4.45 -0.83
CA ASN A 102 -7.44 -4.96 -2.19
C ASN A 102 -6.85 -3.89 -3.11
N PHE A 103 -5.62 -4.12 -3.57
CA PHE A 103 -4.87 -3.20 -4.44
C PHE A 103 -5.46 -3.07 -5.86
N GLU A 104 -6.24 -4.05 -6.32
CA GLU A 104 -6.91 -4.00 -7.62
C GLU A 104 -8.11 -3.06 -7.58
N THR A 105 -8.92 -3.16 -6.53
CA THR A 105 -10.16 -2.38 -6.39
C THR A 105 -9.99 -1.09 -5.58
N ASP A 106 -8.83 -0.87 -4.97
CA ASP A 106 -8.52 0.23 -4.04
C ASP A 106 -9.53 0.32 -2.88
N LYS A 107 -9.92 -0.83 -2.32
CA LYS A 107 -10.92 -0.93 -1.24
C LYS A 107 -10.47 -1.88 -0.13
N TRP A 108 -10.94 -1.60 1.08
CA TRP A 108 -10.85 -2.53 2.20
C TRP A 108 -11.93 -3.61 2.08
N GLU A 109 -11.53 -4.86 2.30
CA GLU A 109 -12.41 -6.03 2.38
C GLU A 109 -12.46 -6.52 3.82
N ASP A 110 -13.68 -6.81 4.30
CA ASP A 110 -13.88 -7.43 5.61
C ASP A 110 -13.56 -8.92 5.52
N VAL A 111 -12.49 -9.32 6.21
CA VAL A 111 -12.01 -10.71 6.27
C VAL A 111 -12.11 -11.27 7.69
N ALA A 112 -12.86 -10.61 8.58
CA ALA A 112 -13.07 -11.08 9.93
C ALA A 112 -13.92 -12.35 9.94
N THR A 113 -13.37 -13.41 10.54
CA THR A 113 -14.10 -14.66 10.83
C THR A 113 -15.17 -14.43 11.91
N LEU A 114 -16.07 -15.40 12.10
CA LEU A 114 -17.02 -15.33 13.22
C LEU A 114 -16.28 -15.33 14.55
N GLU A 115 -15.21 -16.10 14.68
CA GLU A 115 -14.35 -16.12 15.86
C GLU A 115 -13.70 -14.75 16.12
N ASP A 116 -13.18 -14.09 15.08
CA ASP A 116 -12.65 -12.72 15.20
C ASP A 116 -13.76 -11.75 15.69
N ARG A 117 -14.99 -11.90 15.20
CA ARG A 117 -16.15 -11.06 15.59
C ARG A 117 -16.57 -11.30 17.03
N ILE A 118 -16.61 -12.56 17.46
CA ILE A 118 -16.92 -12.96 18.84
C ILE A 118 -15.88 -12.37 19.78
N LEU A 119 -14.59 -12.57 19.50
CA LEU A 119 -13.48 -12.05 20.31
C LEU A 119 -13.51 -10.51 20.40
N ASN A 120 -13.78 -9.83 19.28
CA ASN A 120 -13.95 -8.37 19.29
C ASN A 120 -15.13 -7.95 20.19
N CYS A 121 -16.25 -8.68 20.15
CA CYS A 121 -17.39 -8.39 21.02
C CYS A 121 -17.06 -8.59 22.50
N GLU A 122 -16.34 -9.67 22.85
CA GLU A 122 -15.87 -9.92 24.22
C GLU A 122 -15.01 -8.77 24.74
N ASN A 123 -14.04 -8.33 23.93
CA ASN A 123 -13.17 -7.22 24.27
C ASN A 123 -13.94 -5.91 24.48
N LEU A 124 -14.91 -5.61 23.61
CA LEU A 124 -15.77 -4.42 23.76
C LEU A 124 -16.63 -4.49 25.03
N ILE A 125 -17.21 -5.66 25.34
CA ILE A 125 -17.97 -5.86 26.59
C ILE A 125 -17.08 -5.59 27.80
N LEU A 126 -15.87 -6.15 27.84
CA LEU A 126 -14.93 -5.95 28.93
C LEU A 126 -14.51 -4.48 29.08
N GLN A 127 -14.23 -3.79 27.97
CA GLN A 127 -13.93 -2.37 27.97
C GLN A 127 -15.07 -1.55 28.55
N LYS A 128 -16.31 -1.82 28.12
CA LYS A 128 -17.50 -1.10 28.59
C LYS A 128 -17.82 -1.37 30.05
N ILE A 129 -17.61 -2.61 30.52
CA ILE A 129 -17.72 -2.95 31.96
C ILE A 129 -16.69 -2.17 32.78
N ASN A 130 -15.45 -2.06 32.30
CA ASN A 130 -14.42 -1.28 32.99
C ASN A 130 -14.76 0.21 33.02
N GLU A 131 -15.24 0.77 31.91
CA GLU A 131 -15.73 2.15 31.84
C GLU A 131 -16.87 2.37 32.83
N LEU A 132 -17.87 1.48 32.87
CA LEU A 132 -18.99 1.53 33.79
C LEU A 132 -18.53 1.53 35.26
N LYS A 133 -17.58 0.65 35.63
CA LYS A 133 -17.02 0.61 36.99
C LYS A 133 -16.36 1.92 37.37
N LEU A 134 -15.55 2.51 36.48
CA LEU A 134 -14.92 3.82 36.73
C LEU A 134 -15.95 4.90 37.06
N TYR A 135 -17.07 4.95 36.33
CA TYR A 135 -18.14 5.91 36.61
C TYR A 135 -18.85 5.63 37.94
N GLN A 136 -19.09 4.35 38.28
CA GLN A 136 -19.72 3.97 39.55
C GLN A 136 -18.81 4.28 40.75
N ASP A 137 -17.53 3.92 40.66
CA ASP A 137 -16.52 4.19 41.70
C ASP A 137 -16.32 5.70 41.91
N SER A 138 -16.54 6.49 40.86
CA SER A 138 -16.50 7.97 40.92
C SER A 138 -17.82 8.59 41.43
N GLY A 139 -18.82 7.79 41.82
CA GLY A 139 -20.08 8.27 42.39
C GLY A 139 -21.14 8.72 41.37
N PHE A 140 -20.99 8.41 40.08
CA PHE A 140 -21.93 8.82 39.02
C PHE A 140 -23.01 7.78 38.69
N GLU A 141 -23.37 6.91 39.64
CA GLU A 141 -24.22 5.74 39.40
C GLU A 141 -25.63 6.04 38.86
N GLY A 142 -26.19 7.21 39.20
CA GLY A 142 -27.48 7.67 38.67
C GLY A 142 -27.41 8.43 37.34
N SER A 143 -26.22 8.58 36.75
CA SER A 143 -26.04 9.38 35.54
C SER A 143 -26.63 8.72 34.29
N LEU A 144 -27.08 9.54 33.34
CA LEU A 144 -27.51 9.07 32.02
C LEU A 144 -26.40 8.28 31.30
N LYS A 145 -25.14 8.67 31.50
CA LYS A 145 -23.97 7.95 30.95
C LYS A 145 -23.88 6.52 31.48
N VAL A 146 -24.12 6.30 32.78
CA VAL A 146 -24.16 4.95 33.37
C VAL A 146 -25.32 4.13 32.83
N GLN A 147 -26.50 4.73 32.65
CA GLN A 147 -27.66 4.05 32.05
C GLN A 147 -27.37 3.64 30.59
N ASN A 148 -26.80 4.54 29.80
CA ASN A 148 -26.41 4.25 28.41
C ASN A 148 -25.37 3.14 28.34
N LEU A 149 -24.35 3.16 29.21
CA LEU A 149 -23.33 2.09 29.26
C LEU A 149 -23.93 0.74 29.62
N LYS A 150 -24.89 0.69 30.57
CA LYS A 150 -25.59 -0.56 30.90
C LYS A 150 -26.37 -1.10 29.70
N GLN A 151 -27.05 -0.23 28.96
CA GLN A 151 -27.76 -0.63 27.74
C GLN A 151 -26.80 -1.12 26.66
N GLU A 152 -25.72 -0.36 26.38
CA GLU A 152 -24.69 -0.75 25.40
C GLU A 152 -24.07 -2.12 25.74
N ILE A 153 -23.80 -2.39 27.02
CA ILE A 153 -23.29 -3.70 27.46
C ILE A 153 -24.29 -4.82 27.18
N GLU A 154 -25.58 -4.58 27.42
CA GLU A 154 -26.61 -5.60 27.19
C GLU A 154 -26.80 -5.87 25.69
N ASP A 155 -26.82 -4.83 24.87
CA ASP A 155 -26.89 -4.95 23.41
C ASP A 155 -25.68 -5.74 22.87
N LEU A 156 -24.48 -5.48 23.40
CA LEU A 156 -23.27 -6.23 23.05
C LEU A 156 -23.32 -7.70 23.50
N LYS A 157 -23.86 -8.00 24.69
CA LYS A 157 -24.03 -9.38 25.14
C LYS A 157 -25.01 -10.15 24.26
N GLN A 158 -26.12 -9.52 23.86
CA GLN A 158 -27.06 -10.15 22.93
C GLN A 158 -26.37 -10.46 21.60
N LYS A 159 -25.63 -9.50 21.05
CA LYS A 159 -24.82 -9.70 19.83
C LYS A 159 -23.80 -10.84 19.99
N TYR A 160 -23.15 -10.94 21.15
CA TYR A 160 -22.21 -12.03 21.45
C TYR A 160 -22.91 -13.40 21.43
N LEU A 161 -24.11 -13.52 22.00
CA LEU A 161 -24.89 -14.74 21.98
C LEU A 161 -25.32 -15.12 20.56
N ASP A 162 -25.78 -14.15 19.78
CA ASP A 162 -26.20 -14.36 18.39
C ASP A 162 -25.04 -14.88 17.52
N LEU A 163 -23.84 -14.28 17.65
CA LEU A 163 -22.65 -14.72 16.93
C LEU A 163 -22.19 -16.13 17.32
N ASN A 164 -22.24 -16.46 18.61
CA ASN A 164 -21.92 -17.81 19.07
C ASN A 164 -22.93 -18.85 18.57
N HIS A 165 -24.21 -18.48 18.53
CA HIS A 165 -25.24 -19.34 17.96
C HIS A 165 -24.99 -19.61 16.47
N GLU A 166 -24.65 -18.57 15.70
CA GLU A 166 -24.29 -18.71 14.29
C GLU A 166 -23.08 -19.64 14.08
N LEU A 167 -22.02 -19.47 14.88
CA LEU A 167 -20.84 -20.32 14.82
C LEU A 167 -21.17 -21.79 15.11
N ALA A 168 -22.03 -22.04 16.10
CA ALA A 168 -22.49 -23.39 16.43
C ALA A 168 -23.24 -24.04 15.24
N LEU A 169 -24.11 -23.29 14.55
CA LEU A 169 -24.80 -23.77 13.35
C LEU A 169 -23.83 -24.07 12.20
N GLN A 170 -22.80 -23.24 12.00
CA GLN A 170 -21.78 -23.51 10.97
C GLN A 170 -21.00 -24.80 11.25
N ILE A 171 -20.66 -25.05 12.51
CA ILE A 171 -19.98 -26.29 12.93
C ILE A 171 -20.90 -27.49 12.68
N GLU A 172 -22.17 -27.41 13.10
CA GLU A 172 -23.14 -28.49 12.91
C GLU A 172 -23.30 -28.86 11.43
N ASN A 173 -23.44 -27.86 10.56
CA ASN A 173 -23.57 -28.08 9.11
C ASN A 173 -22.32 -28.74 8.51
N LYS A 174 -21.12 -28.26 8.89
CA LYS A 174 -19.86 -28.88 8.44
C LYS A 174 -19.73 -30.33 8.88
N VAL A 175 -20.17 -30.67 10.11
CA VAL A 175 -20.15 -32.06 10.59
C VAL A 175 -21.11 -32.93 9.78
N LYS A 176 -22.30 -32.44 9.44
CA LYS A 176 -23.28 -33.18 8.62
C LYS A 176 -22.75 -33.48 7.22
N GLU A 177 -21.96 -32.60 6.63
CA GLU A 177 -21.35 -32.82 5.31
C GLU A 177 -20.25 -33.92 5.33
N LEU A 178 -19.75 -34.28 6.51
CA LEU A 178 -18.66 -35.25 6.69
C LEU A 178 -19.14 -36.67 7.05
N ILE A 179 -20.44 -36.87 7.30
CA ILE A 179 -21.07 -38.14 7.68
C ILE A 179 -21.98 -38.62 6.54
#